data_AF-A0A7X8Z2C0-F1
#
_entry.id   AF-A0A7X8Z2C0-F1
#
_cell.length_a   1.000
_cell.length_b   1.000
_cell.length_c   1.000
_cell.angle_alpha   90.00
_cell.angle_beta   90.00
_cell.angle_gamma   90.00
#
_symmetry.space_group_name_H-M   'P 1'
#
loop_
_entity.id
_entity.type
_entity.pdbx_description
1 polymer ?
#
loop_
_entity_poly.entity_id
_entity_poly.type
_entity_poly.pdbx_seq_one_letter_code
_entity_poly.pdbx_strand_id
1 'polypeptide(L)'
;MKNDLSLHKILINKRVQGWVRPADWLPMPDIPAGEQKAILLVGIYSDVPDMTQMFTVYSGTYTVDWGDGSPPENIIGTSGHAYDYAALPEATLTPDGYKQVIITISCPSFTSLTISNNFKSHFAILDISVRAPSMNGLSIQASYYAQRLRFFGPANLTSLNLNGGAFETVYFEDPNPTKTERWFRNCYRITDIDLNMAGKTITSLERIAEYNYAVKSVNLHGVKVSGTSVAAFYNCSSLEEVLGIDVENATSLSSMFAYCYKLRRANITGIALNISFADCLIHRDELVEIFNNLKTVSGQTITITNNPGAASLTAAERAIATDKGWTITG
;
A
#
# COMPACT_ATOMS: atom_id res chain seq x y z
N MET A 1 -9.99 26.94 -3.55
CA MET A 1 -8.75 26.12 -3.71
C MET A 1 -8.01 25.84 -2.40
N LYS A 2 -7.81 26.79 -1.47
CA LYS A 2 -7.16 26.47 -0.16
C LYS A 2 -7.99 25.59 0.78
N ASN A 3 -9.32 25.67 0.75
CA ASN A 3 -10.21 24.85 1.59
C ASN A 3 -10.36 23.40 1.12
N ASP A 4 -9.93 23.07 -0.10
CA ASP A 4 -10.05 21.71 -0.65
C ASP A 4 -8.88 20.83 -0.21
N LEU A 5 -7.66 21.39 -0.16
CA LEU A 5 -6.47 20.67 0.32
C LEU A 5 -6.53 20.32 1.82
N SER A 6 -7.12 21.18 2.66
CA SER A 6 -7.34 20.87 4.07
C SER A 6 -8.43 19.82 4.26
N LEU A 7 -9.51 19.86 3.47
CA LEU A 7 -10.53 18.82 3.47
C LEU A 7 -9.98 17.48 2.94
N HIS A 8 -9.14 17.50 1.90
CA HIS A 8 -8.46 16.32 1.38
C HIS A 8 -7.52 15.72 2.42
N LYS A 9 -6.74 16.53 3.14
CA LYS A 9 -5.90 16.07 4.26
C LYS A 9 -6.72 15.48 5.42
N ILE A 10 -7.85 16.11 5.78
CA ILE A 10 -8.77 15.62 6.82
C ILE A 10 -9.47 14.32 6.37
N LEU A 11 -9.81 14.20 5.08
CA LEU A 11 -10.40 13.00 4.48
C LEU A 11 -9.37 11.87 4.33
N ILE A 12 -8.12 12.16 4.00
CA ILE A 12 -7.01 11.18 3.97
C ILE A 12 -6.75 10.65 5.39
N ASN A 13 -6.67 11.53 6.40
CA ASN A 13 -6.52 11.11 7.80
C ASN A 13 -7.76 10.35 8.34
N LYS A 14 -8.95 10.52 7.74
CA LYS A 14 -10.15 9.73 8.05
C LYS A 14 -10.31 8.44 7.23
N ARG A 15 -9.55 8.26 6.14
CA ARG A 15 -9.65 7.11 5.22
C ARG A 15 -8.64 6.00 5.50
N VAL A 16 -7.61 6.24 6.32
CA VAL A 16 -6.81 5.18 6.96
C VAL A 16 -7.63 4.61 8.13
N GLN A 17 -8.70 3.85 7.86
CA GLN A 17 -9.67 3.45 8.89
C GLN A 17 -9.21 2.33 9.85
N GLY A 18 -8.02 1.76 9.67
CA GLY A 18 -7.52 0.68 10.54
C GLY A 18 -6.41 1.10 11.50
N TRP A 19 -5.43 1.86 11.01
CA TRP A 19 -4.19 2.11 11.75
C TRP A 19 -4.27 3.33 12.65
N VAL A 20 -3.95 3.14 13.93
CA VAL A 20 -3.84 4.21 14.93
C VAL A 20 -2.37 4.38 15.28
N ARG A 21 -1.83 5.60 15.10
CA ARG A 21 -0.45 5.90 15.51
C ARG A 21 -0.29 5.62 17.01
N PRO A 22 0.75 4.88 17.43
CA PRO A 22 1.08 4.76 18.85
C PRO A 22 1.26 6.14 19.50
N ALA A 23 0.64 6.36 20.66
CA ALA A 23 0.54 7.68 21.27
C ALA A 23 1.88 8.20 21.79
N ASP A 24 2.82 7.31 22.07
CA ASP A 24 4.19 7.57 22.50
C ASP A 24 5.13 7.85 21.32
N TRP A 25 4.71 7.60 20.07
CA TRP A 25 5.54 7.88 18.91
C TRP A 25 5.65 9.37 18.62
N LEU A 26 6.88 9.86 18.41
CA LEU A 26 7.13 11.24 17.99
C LEU A 26 6.26 11.60 16.77
N PRO A 27 5.75 12.84 16.67
CA PRO A 27 4.94 13.25 15.53
C PRO A 27 5.78 13.20 14.26
N MET A 28 5.26 12.52 13.24
CA MET A 28 5.93 12.43 11.94
C MET A 28 5.84 13.79 11.23
N PRO A 29 6.96 14.46 10.89
CA PRO A 29 6.91 15.72 10.18
C PRO A 29 6.19 15.60 8.83
N ASP A 30 5.52 16.68 8.44
CA ASP A 30 4.99 16.82 7.09
C ASP A 30 6.12 17.09 6.10
N ILE A 31 5.99 16.54 4.88
CA ILE A 31 6.86 16.87 3.76
C ILE A 31 6.06 17.73 2.78
N PRO A 32 6.26 19.06 2.73
CA PRO A 32 5.54 19.95 1.82
C PRO A 32 5.72 19.59 0.34
N ALA A 33 4.76 19.99 -0.49
CA ALA A 33 4.92 19.89 -1.95
C ALA A 33 6.11 20.73 -2.42
N GLY A 34 6.89 20.19 -3.37
CA GLY A 34 8.13 20.81 -3.85
C GLY A 34 9.40 20.31 -3.17
N GLU A 35 9.28 19.63 -2.03
CA GLU A 35 10.43 18.98 -1.38
C GLU A 35 10.62 17.53 -1.85
N GLN A 36 11.87 17.06 -1.82
CA GLN A 36 12.24 15.66 -2.10
C GLN A 36 12.99 15.09 -0.90
N LYS A 37 12.26 14.35 -0.06
CA LYS A 37 12.76 13.86 1.22
C LYS A 37 12.19 12.49 1.58
N ALA A 38 12.94 11.76 2.40
CA ALA A 38 12.46 10.62 3.14
C ALA A 38 12.67 10.91 4.62
N ILE A 39 11.65 10.63 5.42
CA ILE A 39 11.66 10.80 6.86
C ILE A 39 11.40 9.44 7.49
N LEU A 40 12.24 9.07 8.45
CA LEU A 40 12.16 7.82 9.19
C LEU A 40 11.99 8.15 10.67
N LEU A 41 10.95 7.59 11.30
CA LEU A 41 10.91 7.50 12.76
C LEU A 41 11.68 6.26 13.18
N VAL A 42 12.70 6.42 14.01
CA VAL A 42 13.59 5.34 14.45
C VAL A 42 13.65 5.28 15.97
N GLY A 43 13.42 4.10 16.53
CA GLY A 43 13.72 3.78 17.92
C GLY A 43 15.17 3.32 18.07
N ILE A 44 15.90 3.93 19.00
CA ILE A 44 17.29 3.68 19.34
C ILE A 44 17.34 3.08 20.74
N TYR A 45 17.91 1.89 20.90
CA TYR A 45 18.05 1.23 22.21
C TYR A 45 19.36 1.62 22.89
N SER A 46 19.44 1.42 24.21
CA SER A 46 20.63 1.79 25.00
C SER A 46 21.89 1.01 24.65
N ASP A 47 21.74 -0.14 24.00
CA ASP A 47 22.83 -1.01 23.57
C ASP A 47 23.17 -0.85 22.08
N VAL A 48 22.75 0.28 21.46
CA VAL A 48 22.95 0.51 20.04
C VAL A 48 24.44 0.46 19.65
N PRO A 49 24.87 -0.42 18.73
CA PRO A 49 26.21 -0.40 18.21
C PRO A 49 26.35 0.73 17.18
N ASP A 50 27.57 0.95 16.69
CA ASP A 50 27.77 1.76 15.49
C ASP A 50 26.99 1.14 14.30
N MET A 51 25.97 1.84 13.82
CA MET A 51 25.12 1.37 12.73
C MET A 51 25.76 1.75 11.41
N THR A 52 26.72 0.97 10.94
CA THR A 52 27.47 1.29 9.71
C THR A 52 26.64 1.24 8.41
N GLN A 53 25.43 0.68 8.46
CA GLN A 53 24.51 0.59 7.32
C GLN A 53 23.05 0.60 7.77
N MET A 54 22.34 1.69 7.47
CA MET A 54 20.90 1.83 7.66
C MET A 54 20.16 1.95 6.33
N PHE A 55 20.70 2.71 5.40
CA PHE A 55 20.09 2.92 4.09
C PHE A 55 21.12 3.34 3.03
N THR A 56 20.71 3.24 1.77
CA THR A 56 21.47 3.63 0.59
C THR A 56 20.56 4.44 -0.31
N VAL A 57 21.03 5.60 -0.76
CA VAL A 57 20.34 6.45 -1.73
C VAL A 57 21.13 6.41 -3.04
N TYR A 58 20.46 6.05 -4.14
CA TYR A 58 21.11 5.88 -5.45
C TYR A 58 20.85 7.07 -6.38
N SER A 59 21.30 8.25 -5.97
CA SER A 59 21.05 9.48 -6.71
C SER A 59 22.15 10.54 -6.64
N GLY A 60 23.37 10.12 -6.32
CA GLY A 60 24.51 11.02 -6.07
C GLY A 60 24.60 11.41 -4.60
N THR A 61 25.13 12.60 -4.33
CA THR A 61 25.24 13.12 -2.96
C THR A 61 23.86 13.48 -2.40
N TYR A 62 23.60 13.07 -1.17
CA TYR A 62 22.40 13.42 -0.42
C TYR A 62 22.79 13.94 0.97
N THR A 63 21.88 14.64 1.62
CA THR A 63 22.08 15.20 2.96
C THR A 63 21.25 14.41 3.97
N VAL A 64 21.83 14.05 5.11
CA VAL A 64 21.13 13.38 6.21
C VAL A 64 21.20 14.25 7.45
N ASP A 65 20.05 14.51 8.04
CA ASP A 65 19.92 14.93 9.44
C ASP A 65 19.54 13.68 10.25
N TRP A 66 20.37 13.32 11.22
CA TRP A 66 20.21 12.12 12.03
C TRP A 66 19.23 12.30 13.20
N GLY A 67 18.79 13.53 13.47
CA GLY A 67 17.78 13.79 14.50
C GLY A 67 18.29 13.67 15.95
N ASP A 68 19.60 13.64 16.15
CA ASP A 68 20.27 13.66 17.47
C ASP A 68 20.80 15.05 17.87
N GLY A 69 20.57 16.07 17.03
CA GLY A 69 21.03 17.45 17.24
C GLY A 69 22.40 17.75 16.63
N SER A 70 23.07 16.76 16.02
CA SER A 70 24.25 17.01 15.21
C SER A 70 23.91 17.76 13.89
N PRO A 71 24.88 18.51 13.30
CA PRO A 71 24.65 19.17 12.01
C PRO A 71 24.40 18.15 10.89
N PRO A 72 23.56 18.46 9.88
CA PRO A 72 23.35 17.56 8.75
C PRO A 72 24.62 17.25 7.96
N GLU A 73 24.74 16.02 7.47
CA GLU A 73 25.92 15.49 6.78
C GLU A 73 25.64 15.24 5.31
N ASN A 74 26.63 15.48 4.44
CA ASN A 74 26.55 15.14 3.02
C ASN A 74 27.23 13.79 2.75
N ILE A 75 26.48 12.85 2.15
CA ILE A 75 26.86 11.45 2.04
C ILE A 75 26.72 10.97 0.59
N ILE A 76 27.55 10.00 0.21
CA ILE A 76 27.49 9.29 -1.08
C ILE A 76 27.38 7.80 -0.79
N GLY A 77 26.43 7.12 -1.45
CA GLY A 77 26.27 5.67 -1.33
C GLY A 77 25.56 5.25 -0.04
N THR A 78 26.05 4.21 0.61
CA THR A 78 25.46 3.65 1.84
C THR A 78 25.81 4.52 3.04
N SER A 79 24.85 4.69 3.94
CA SER A 79 24.99 5.51 5.14
C SER A 79 24.47 4.79 6.37
N GLY A 80 25.00 5.23 7.50
CA GLY A 80 24.76 4.75 8.83
C GLY A 80 25.25 5.78 9.85
N HIS A 81 24.88 5.64 11.11
CA HIS A 81 25.17 6.63 12.16
C HIS A 81 25.42 5.99 13.52
N ALA A 82 26.37 6.53 14.26
CA ALA A 82 26.63 6.15 15.64
C ALA A 82 25.89 7.13 16.57
N TYR A 83 24.93 6.63 17.35
CA TYR A 83 24.21 7.44 18.32
C TYR A 83 24.86 7.34 19.71
N ASP A 84 25.02 8.47 20.39
CA ASP A 84 25.18 8.51 21.83
C ASP A 84 23.79 8.48 22.50
N TYR A 85 23.37 7.28 22.94
CA TYR A 85 22.07 7.09 23.57
C TYR A 85 21.87 7.98 24.82
N ALA A 86 22.93 8.26 25.57
CA ALA A 86 22.84 9.08 26.77
C ALA A 86 22.56 10.56 26.42
N ALA A 87 23.05 11.02 25.28
CA ALA A 87 22.83 12.38 24.78
C ALA A 87 21.42 12.59 24.17
N LEU A 88 20.75 11.52 23.73
CA LEU A 88 19.40 11.61 23.18
C LEU A 88 18.39 12.12 24.22
N PRO A 89 17.42 12.98 23.85
CA PRO A 89 16.52 13.61 24.81
C PRO A 89 15.68 12.59 25.58
N GLU A 90 15.66 12.69 26.91
CA GLU A 90 14.92 11.76 27.77
C GLU A 90 13.40 11.79 27.51
N ALA A 91 12.89 12.91 27.03
CA ALA A 91 11.48 13.08 26.66
C ALA A 91 11.02 12.19 25.49
N THR A 92 11.94 11.53 24.77
CA THR A 92 11.61 10.63 23.66
C THR A 92 11.65 9.14 24.05
N LEU A 93 11.94 8.82 25.32
CA LEU A 93 11.92 7.46 25.86
C LEU A 93 10.50 6.88 25.83
N THR A 94 10.36 5.69 25.24
CA THR A 94 9.09 4.95 25.18
C THR A 94 8.98 3.94 26.32
N PRO A 95 7.76 3.46 26.64
CA PRO A 95 7.56 2.33 27.56
C PRO A 95 8.27 1.04 27.13
N ASP A 96 8.56 0.89 25.84
CA ASP A 96 9.28 -0.24 25.27
C ASP A 96 10.82 -0.15 25.46
N GLY A 97 11.32 0.92 26.07
CA GLY A 97 12.72 1.04 26.50
C GLY A 97 13.68 1.59 25.44
N TYR A 98 13.19 2.23 24.38
CA TYR A 98 14.01 2.93 23.39
C TYR A 98 13.72 4.43 23.37
N LYS A 99 14.72 5.23 23.01
CA LYS A 99 14.54 6.65 22.67
C LYS A 99 14.26 6.79 21.18
N GLN A 100 13.58 7.86 20.79
CA GLN A 100 13.19 8.06 19.39
C GLN A 100 13.94 9.22 18.77
N VAL A 101 14.26 9.06 17.49
CA VAL A 101 14.83 10.10 16.61
C VAL A 101 14.07 10.16 15.29
N ILE A 102 14.16 11.32 14.64
CA ILE A 102 13.62 11.53 13.29
C ILE A 102 14.78 11.73 12.34
N ILE A 103 15.03 10.73 11.49
CA ILE A 103 16.04 10.83 10.44
C ILE A 103 15.40 11.48 9.22
N THR A 104 16.02 12.56 8.71
CA THR A 104 15.59 13.23 7.48
C THR A 104 16.66 13.10 6.41
N ILE A 105 16.30 12.43 5.32
CA ILE A 105 17.13 12.24 4.14
C ILE A 105 16.63 13.20 3.06
N SER A 106 17.47 14.14 2.64
CA SER A 106 17.16 15.11 1.59
C SER A 106 18.04 14.88 0.37
N CYS A 107 17.46 14.85 -0.82
CA CYS A 107 18.23 14.71 -2.05
C CYS A 107 17.69 15.63 -3.16
N PRO A 108 18.56 16.35 -3.90
CA PRO A 108 18.14 17.16 -5.04
C PRO A 108 17.38 16.37 -6.12
N SER A 109 17.70 15.08 -6.29
CA SER A 109 17.01 14.17 -7.20
C SER A 109 16.81 12.84 -6.49
N PHE A 110 15.65 12.56 -5.93
CA PHE A 110 15.47 11.35 -5.12
C PHE A 110 14.96 10.18 -5.97
N THR A 111 15.87 9.48 -6.67
CA THR A 111 15.51 8.45 -7.66
C THR A 111 15.32 7.06 -7.06
N SER A 112 16.05 6.72 -5.98
CA SER A 112 15.91 5.43 -5.31
C SER A 112 16.37 5.46 -3.86
N LEU A 113 15.68 4.70 -3.02
CA LEU A 113 15.99 4.48 -1.60
C LEU A 113 15.95 2.97 -1.30
N THR A 114 17.03 2.46 -0.74
CA THR A 114 17.06 1.15 -0.10
C THR A 114 17.27 1.34 1.39
N ILE A 115 16.33 0.87 2.20
CA ILE A 115 16.45 0.77 3.65
C ILE A 115 16.76 -0.70 3.97
N SER A 116 17.79 -0.92 4.78
CA SER A 116 18.21 -2.27 5.19
C SER A 116 18.60 -2.25 6.66
N ASN A 117 17.89 -3.00 7.50
CA ASN A 117 18.25 -3.17 8.91
C ASN A 117 18.95 -4.53 9.13
N ASN A 118 20.29 -4.48 9.30
CA ASN A 118 21.09 -5.66 9.62
C ASN A 118 21.27 -5.88 11.14
N PHE A 119 20.89 -4.91 12.00
CA PHE A 119 21.20 -4.90 13.44
C PHE A 119 19.94 -5.03 14.31
N LYS A 120 19.04 -5.95 13.92
CA LYS A 120 17.61 -6.08 14.30
C LYS A 120 17.24 -5.99 15.81
N SER A 121 18.19 -6.06 16.74
CA SER A 121 17.97 -5.92 18.19
C SER A 121 18.17 -4.50 18.73
N HIS A 122 18.86 -3.63 17.99
CA HIS A 122 19.45 -2.42 18.57
C HIS A 122 18.83 -1.11 18.07
N PHE A 123 18.11 -1.17 16.95
CA PHE A 123 17.26 -0.08 16.48
C PHE A 123 16.08 -0.62 15.68
N ALA A 124 15.00 0.16 15.64
CA ALA A 124 13.76 -0.19 14.98
C ALA A 124 13.29 0.98 14.10
N ILE A 125 13.06 0.71 12.81
CA ILE A 125 12.34 1.66 11.95
C ILE A 125 10.85 1.46 12.20
N LEU A 126 10.15 2.54 12.56
CA LEU A 126 8.78 2.50 13.10
C LEU A 126 7.75 3.05 12.08
N ASP A 127 8.05 4.18 11.45
CA ASP A 127 7.20 4.84 10.46
C ASP A 127 8.06 5.49 9.37
N ILE A 128 7.57 5.48 8.14
CA ILE A 128 8.30 5.92 6.95
C ILE A 128 7.41 6.85 6.13
N SER A 129 7.95 8.01 5.77
CA SER A 129 7.28 8.99 4.92
C SER A 129 8.23 9.45 3.83
N VAL A 130 7.85 9.28 2.57
CA VAL A 130 8.70 9.61 1.41
C VAL A 130 7.94 10.55 0.48
N ARG A 131 8.51 11.69 0.13
CA ARG A 131 8.08 12.49 -1.03
C ARG A 131 9.20 12.48 -2.05
N ALA A 132 8.96 11.86 -3.20
CA ALA A 132 9.98 11.71 -4.23
C ALA A 132 9.33 11.56 -5.61
N PRO A 133 8.97 12.67 -6.29
CA PRO A 133 8.31 12.64 -7.59
C PRO A 133 9.12 11.92 -8.68
N SER A 134 10.44 11.91 -8.56
CA SER A 134 11.37 11.30 -9.52
C SER A 134 11.78 9.87 -9.16
N MET A 135 11.22 9.30 -8.09
CA MET A 135 11.61 7.96 -7.62
C MET A 135 11.14 6.88 -8.61
N ASN A 136 12.00 5.91 -8.86
CA ASN A 136 11.69 4.71 -9.64
C ASN A 136 11.97 3.40 -8.90
N GLY A 137 12.70 3.45 -7.77
CA GLY A 137 12.96 2.29 -6.92
C GLY A 137 12.78 2.61 -5.44
N LEU A 138 11.97 1.82 -4.74
CA LEU A 138 11.88 1.86 -3.28
C LEU A 138 12.02 0.44 -2.74
N SER A 139 13.04 0.21 -1.92
CA SER A 139 13.25 -1.06 -1.25
C SER A 139 13.31 -0.85 0.26
N ILE A 140 12.42 -1.49 0.98
CA ILE A 140 12.38 -1.46 2.44
C ILE A 140 12.52 -2.89 2.93
N GLN A 141 13.73 -3.22 3.36
CA GLN A 141 14.13 -4.56 3.75
C GLN A 141 14.36 -4.64 5.25
N ALA A 142 14.04 -5.81 5.82
CA ALA A 142 14.32 -6.14 7.21
C ALA A 142 13.76 -5.13 8.25
N SER A 143 12.71 -4.40 7.90
CA SER A 143 12.07 -3.40 8.76
C SER A 143 10.90 -4.01 9.56
N TYR A 144 11.21 -4.96 10.44
CA TYR A 144 10.22 -5.79 11.16
C TYR A 144 9.34 -5.06 12.19
N TYR A 145 9.62 -3.78 12.45
CA TYR A 145 8.85 -2.92 13.35
C TYR A 145 8.15 -1.78 12.62
N ALA A 146 8.38 -1.63 11.31
CA ALA A 146 7.81 -0.53 10.56
C ALA A 146 6.32 -0.82 10.33
N GLN A 147 5.45 -0.01 10.93
CA GLN A 147 4.00 -0.21 10.85
C GLN A 147 3.36 0.56 9.70
N ARG A 148 3.96 1.65 9.23
CA ARG A 148 3.39 2.48 8.18
C ARG A 148 4.41 2.94 7.15
N LEU A 149 3.96 2.94 5.89
CA LEU A 149 4.62 3.60 4.78
C LEU A 149 3.66 4.63 4.16
N ARG A 150 4.09 5.88 4.09
CA ARG A 150 3.45 6.92 3.28
C ARG A 150 4.38 7.34 2.16
N PHE A 151 3.85 7.37 0.94
CA PHE A 151 4.58 7.79 -0.25
C PHE A 151 3.82 8.92 -0.95
N PHE A 152 4.51 9.96 -1.38
CA PHE A 152 3.93 11.14 -2.00
C PHE A 152 4.61 11.50 -3.31
N GLY A 153 3.81 11.63 -4.37
CA GLY A 153 4.20 12.22 -5.64
C GLY A 153 4.08 11.27 -6.83
N PRO A 154 4.12 11.82 -8.06
CA PRO A 154 3.92 11.13 -9.33
C PRO A 154 5.10 10.23 -9.74
N ALA A 155 5.56 9.40 -8.82
CA ALA A 155 6.66 8.47 -9.02
C ALA A 155 6.24 7.31 -9.91
N ASN A 156 7.05 7.04 -10.93
CA ASN A 156 6.93 5.83 -11.73
C ASN A 156 7.83 4.75 -11.12
N LEU A 157 7.35 4.14 -10.04
CA LEU A 157 8.02 3.04 -9.37
C LEU A 157 8.02 1.81 -10.29
N THR A 158 9.18 1.52 -10.89
CA THR A 158 9.40 0.29 -11.66
C THR A 158 9.79 -0.87 -10.74
N SER A 159 10.23 -0.55 -9.52
CA SER A 159 10.49 -1.51 -8.44
C SER A 159 9.98 -0.99 -7.10
N LEU A 160 9.13 -1.80 -6.45
CA LEU A 160 8.75 -1.64 -5.06
C LEU A 160 8.99 -2.98 -4.36
N ASN A 161 9.82 -2.98 -3.33
CA ASN A 161 10.13 -4.18 -2.55
C ASN A 161 9.97 -3.87 -1.07
N LEU A 162 8.92 -4.41 -0.45
CA LEU A 162 8.64 -4.27 0.99
C LEU A 162 8.92 -5.55 1.78
N ASN A 163 9.72 -6.46 1.23
CA ASN A 163 10.01 -7.76 1.85
C ASN A 163 10.71 -7.57 3.20
N GLY A 164 10.11 -8.12 4.26
CA GLY A 164 10.61 -8.01 5.63
C GLY A 164 10.16 -6.74 6.37
N GLY A 165 9.32 -5.91 5.76
CA GLY A 165 8.54 -4.89 6.46
C GLY A 165 7.37 -5.51 7.23
N ALA A 166 7.08 -5.01 8.42
CA ALA A 166 5.91 -5.40 9.21
C ALA A 166 4.74 -4.41 9.07
N PHE A 167 4.63 -3.78 7.88
CA PHE A 167 3.65 -2.73 7.64
C PHE A 167 2.24 -3.22 7.93
N GLU A 168 1.49 -2.45 8.68
CA GLU A 168 0.04 -2.58 8.86
C GLU A 168 -0.68 -1.76 7.78
N THR A 169 -0.17 -0.58 7.43
CA THR A 169 -0.78 0.25 6.37
C THR A 169 0.26 0.82 5.40
N VAL A 170 -0.15 0.87 4.13
CA VAL A 170 0.59 1.53 3.06
C VAL A 170 -0.31 2.53 2.36
N TYR A 171 0.20 3.75 2.17
CA TYR A 171 -0.51 4.84 1.52
C TYR A 171 0.37 5.50 0.45
N PHE A 172 -0.15 5.60 -0.77
CA PHE A 172 0.52 6.28 -1.88
C PHE A 172 -0.38 7.40 -2.43
N GLU A 173 0.07 8.64 -2.31
CA GLU A 173 -0.56 9.83 -2.89
C GLU A 173 -0.03 10.04 -4.31
N ASP A 174 -0.90 9.84 -5.31
CA ASP A 174 -0.66 10.05 -6.74
C ASP A 174 0.54 9.25 -7.30
N PRO A 175 0.72 7.94 -7.03
CA PRO A 175 1.74 7.18 -7.74
C PRO A 175 1.40 7.11 -9.24
N ASN A 176 2.42 7.07 -10.10
CA ASN A 176 2.25 7.03 -11.55
C ASN A 176 2.95 5.81 -12.20
N PRO A 177 2.64 4.57 -11.76
CA PRO A 177 3.29 3.38 -12.29
C PRO A 177 2.73 3.02 -13.67
N THR A 178 3.55 2.38 -14.50
CA THR A 178 3.03 1.67 -15.69
C THR A 178 2.42 0.32 -15.33
N LYS A 179 2.88 -0.30 -14.23
CA LYS A 179 2.47 -1.60 -13.70
C LYS A 179 2.69 -1.69 -12.19
N THR A 180 1.89 -2.49 -11.50
CA THR A 180 1.95 -2.68 -10.03
C THR A 180 2.22 -4.14 -9.63
N GLU A 181 2.90 -4.86 -10.52
CA GLU A 181 3.15 -6.30 -10.37
C GLU A 181 3.86 -6.64 -9.07
N ARG A 182 3.23 -7.48 -8.24
CA ARG A 182 3.82 -8.04 -7.00
C ARG A 182 4.24 -7.01 -5.95
N TRP A 183 3.78 -5.75 -6.03
CA TRP A 183 4.19 -4.66 -5.12
C TRP A 183 4.07 -5.01 -3.63
N PHE A 184 3.00 -5.70 -3.24
CA PHE A 184 2.74 -6.12 -1.87
C PHE A 184 2.69 -7.64 -1.72
N ARG A 185 3.17 -8.40 -2.70
CA ARG A 185 3.14 -9.87 -2.64
C ARG A 185 3.82 -10.37 -1.35
N ASN A 186 3.18 -11.32 -0.66
CA ASN A 186 3.66 -11.92 0.59
C ASN A 186 3.84 -10.91 1.76
N CYS A 187 3.19 -9.74 1.73
CA CYS A 187 3.20 -8.81 2.85
C CYS A 187 2.16 -9.24 3.90
N TYR A 188 2.52 -10.22 4.72
CA TYR A 188 1.57 -10.93 5.60
C TYR A 188 0.95 -10.10 6.74
N ARG A 189 1.36 -8.84 6.95
CA ARG A 189 0.87 -7.98 8.04
C ARG A 189 0.06 -6.76 7.57
N ILE A 190 0.09 -6.43 6.29
CA ILE A 190 -0.63 -5.24 5.80
C ILE A 190 -2.13 -5.52 5.93
N THR A 191 -2.84 -4.65 6.64
CA THR A 191 -4.30 -4.64 6.77
C THR A 191 -4.95 -3.71 5.76
N ASP A 192 -4.26 -2.64 5.36
CA ASP A 192 -4.84 -1.58 4.52
C ASP A 192 -3.85 -1.16 3.42
N ILE A 193 -4.30 -1.28 2.17
CA ILE A 193 -3.59 -0.80 0.97
C ILE A 193 -4.40 0.32 0.34
N ASP A 194 -3.87 1.55 0.38
CA ASP A 194 -4.49 2.71 -0.25
C ASP A 194 -3.53 3.32 -1.29
N LEU A 195 -3.85 3.15 -2.58
CA LEU A 195 -3.11 3.72 -3.69
C LEU A 195 -3.99 4.71 -4.46
N ASN A 196 -3.76 6.01 -4.31
CA ASN A 196 -4.54 7.01 -5.03
C ASN A 196 -4.09 7.13 -6.49
N MET A 197 -4.56 6.21 -7.34
CA MET A 197 -4.28 6.12 -8.78
C MET A 197 -5.42 6.68 -9.64
N ALA A 198 -6.17 7.66 -9.13
CA ALA A 198 -7.28 8.27 -9.85
C ALA A 198 -6.84 8.83 -11.21
N GLY A 199 -7.58 8.48 -12.27
CA GLY A 199 -7.30 8.93 -13.64
C GLY A 199 -6.08 8.28 -14.30
N LYS A 200 -5.43 7.30 -13.65
CA LYS A 200 -4.28 6.58 -14.23
C LYS A 200 -4.75 5.35 -15.01
N THR A 201 -3.93 4.93 -15.97
CA THR A 201 -4.08 3.66 -16.69
C THR A 201 -2.81 2.83 -16.53
N ILE A 202 -2.95 1.58 -16.09
CA ILE A 202 -1.85 0.62 -15.93
C ILE A 202 -2.05 -0.59 -16.83
N THR A 203 -0.95 -1.22 -17.24
CA THR A 203 -1.00 -2.43 -18.08
C THR A 203 -1.04 -3.73 -17.26
N SER A 204 -0.77 -3.67 -15.96
CA SER A 204 -0.74 -4.86 -15.11
C SER A 204 -1.00 -4.54 -13.64
N LEU A 205 -1.98 -5.23 -13.08
CA LEU A 205 -2.30 -5.35 -11.65
C LEU A 205 -1.93 -6.75 -11.12
N GLU A 206 -1.17 -7.54 -11.91
CA GLU A 206 -0.92 -8.94 -11.63
C GLU A 206 -0.27 -9.15 -10.26
N ARG A 207 -0.89 -10.00 -9.44
CA ARG A 207 -0.37 -10.40 -8.12
C ARG A 207 -0.02 -9.25 -7.19
N ILE A 208 -0.63 -8.07 -7.35
CA ILE A 208 -0.31 -6.87 -6.55
C ILE A 208 -0.28 -7.18 -5.05
N ALA A 209 -1.22 -7.98 -4.55
CA ALA A 209 -1.32 -8.39 -3.15
C ALA A 209 -1.45 -9.92 -2.98
N GLU A 210 -0.90 -10.73 -3.90
CA GLU A 210 -0.95 -12.20 -3.77
C GLU A 210 -0.38 -12.66 -2.40
N TYR A 211 -1.09 -13.56 -1.72
CA TYR A 211 -0.78 -14.08 -0.37
C TYR A 211 -0.73 -13.04 0.76
N ASN A 212 -1.56 -11.98 0.71
CA ASN A 212 -1.71 -11.06 1.83
C ASN A 212 -2.77 -11.57 2.80
N TYR A 213 -2.37 -12.37 3.80
CA TYR A 213 -3.31 -13.02 4.71
C TYR A 213 -3.99 -12.08 5.72
N ALA A 214 -3.42 -10.88 5.95
CA ALA A 214 -3.95 -9.89 6.90
C ALA A 214 -4.73 -8.74 6.23
N VAL A 215 -4.63 -8.57 4.90
CA VAL A 215 -5.25 -7.43 4.22
C VAL A 215 -6.76 -7.50 4.37
N LYS A 216 -7.38 -6.38 4.75
CA LYS A 216 -8.82 -6.23 4.92
C LYS A 216 -9.41 -5.29 3.88
N SER A 217 -8.71 -4.20 3.57
CA SER A 217 -9.17 -3.19 2.59
C SER A 217 -8.10 -2.87 1.57
N VAL A 218 -8.52 -2.80 0.30
CA VAL A 218 -7.72 -2.28 -0.81
C VAL A 218 -8.53 -1.22 -1.56
N ASN A 219 -7.96 -0.02 -1.70
CA ASN A 219 -8.57 1.05 -2.50
C ASN A 219 -7.57 1.61 -3.51
N LEU A 220 -7.93 1.53 -4.80
CA LEU A 220 -7.10 2.00 -5.92
C LEU A 220 -7.64 3.28 -6.59
N HIS A 221 -8.68 3.91 -6.02
CA HIS A 221 -9.25 5.21 -6.41
C HIS A 221 -9.63 5.38 -7.88
N GLY A 222 -10.06 4.31 -8.54
CA GLY A 222 -10.55 4.36 -9.92
C GLY A 222 -9.46 4.21 -10.98
N VAL A 223 -8.43 3.41 -10.70
CA VAL A 223 -7.41 3.06 -11.69
C VAL A 223 -8.02 2.26 -12.84
N LYS A 224 -7.62 2.57 -14.08
CA LYS A 224 -7.98 1.77 -15.26
C LYS A 224 -6.92 0.71 -15.54
N VAL A 225 -7.33 -0.54 -15.75
CA VAL A 225 -6.44 -1.63 -16.15
C VAL A 225 -6.64 -1.93 -17.63
N SER A 226 -5.61 -1.70 -18.45
CA SER A 226 -5.59 -2.00 -19.89
C SER A 226 -4.69 -3.21 -20.21
N GLY A 227 -4.79 -4.24 -19.38
CA GLY A 227 -3.99 -5.47 -19.49
C GLY A 227 -4.38 -6.50 -18.42
N THR A 228 -3.42 -7.13 -17.75
CA THR A 228 -3.71 -8.29 -16.89
C THR A 228 -3.99 -7.91 -15.43
N SER A 229 -4.96 -8.58 -14.79
CA SER A 229 -5.20 -8.56 -13.34
C SER A 229 -5.15 -9.97 -12.74
N VAL A 230 -4.40 -10.88 -13.37
CA VAL A 230 -4.29 -12.28 -12.92
C VAL A 230 -3.82 -12.33 -11.48
N ALA A 231 -4.54 -13.10 -10.66
CA ALA A 231 -4.19 -13.36 -9.26
C ALA A 231 -3.95 -12.09 -8.41
N ALA A 232 -4.53 -10.93 -8.77
CA ALA A 232 -4.27 -9.65 -8.10
C ALA A 232 -4.42 -9.74 -6.57
N PHE A 233 -5.45 -10.45 -6.10
CA PHE A 233 -5.75 -10.68 -4.68
C PHE A 233 -5.81 -12.18 -4.33
N TYR A 234 -5.08 -13.02 -5.08
CA TYR A 234 -5.10 -14.46 -4.84
C TYR A 234 -4.64 -14.80 -3.42
N ASN A 235 -5.45 -15.58 -2.71
CA ASN A 235 -5.22 -16.02 -1.34
C ASN A 235 -5.05 -14.87 -0.33
N CYS A 236 -5.80 -13.78 -0.55
CA CYS A 236 -6.03 -12.74 0.47
C CYS A 236 -7.20 -13.15 1.37
N SER A 237 -6.99 -14.14 2.24
CA SER A 237 -8.05 -14.79 3.00
C SER A 237 -8.78 -13.90 4.02
N SER A 238 -8.19 -12.75 4.40
CA SER A 238 -8.83 -11.75 5.26
C SER A 238 -9.45 -10.57 4.51
N LEU A 239 -9.33 -10.52 3.19
CA LEU A 239 -9.77 -9.37 2.38
C LEU A 239 -11.28 -9.22 2.49
N GLU A 240 -11.73 -8.05 2.95
CA GLU A 240 -13.15 -7.73 3.15
C GLU A 240 -13.68 -6.88 2.00
N GLU A 241 -12.87 -5.94 1.51
CA GLU A 241 -13.28 -5.03 0.44
C GLU A 241 -12.16 -4.68 -0.56
N VAL A 242 -12.54 -4.54 -1.83
CA VAL A 242 -11.71 -3.97 -2.90
C VAL A 242 -12.48 -2.87 -3.63
N LEU A 243 -11.88 -1.69 -3.76
CA LEU A 243 -12.53 -0.51 -4.31
C LEU A 243 -11.71 0.15 -5.42
N GLY A 244 -12.41 0.73 -6.40
CA GLY A 244 -11.82 1.69 -7.34
C GLY A 244 -10.96 1.05 -8.43
N ILE A 245 -11.46 0.00 -9.07
CA ILE A 245 -10.80 -0.64 -10.22
C ILE A 245 -11.75 -0.63 -11.42
N ASP A 246 -11.31 -0.07 -12.54
CA ASP A 246 -11.97 -0.21 -13.84
C ASP A 246 -11.20 -1.22 -14.69
N VAL A 247 -11.86 -2.35 -15.02
CA VAL A 247 -11.28 -3.44 -15.82
C VAL A 247 -11.87 -3.53 -17.24
N GLU A 248 -12.44 -2.44 -17.76
CA GLU A 248 -13.05 -2.39 -19.12
C GLU A 248 -12.11 -2.88 -20.22
N ASN A 249 -10.83 -2.54 -20.13
CA ASN A 249 -9.81 -2.90 -21.13
C ASN A 249 -8.87 -4.01 -20.63
N ALA A 250 -9.24 -4.71 -19.56
CA ALA A 250 -8.44 -5.82 -19.07
C ALA A 250 -8.44 -6.96 -20.09
N THR A 251 -7.36 -7.73 -20.13
CA THR A 251 -7.19 -8.91 -21.00
C THR A 251 -7.36 -10.22 -20.24
N SER A 252 -7.24 -10.19 -18.90
CA SER A 252 -7.44 -11.37 -18.04
C SER A 252 -7.74 -10.98 -16.60
N LEU A 253 -8.73 -11.64 -16.00
CA LEU A 253 -9.10 -11.54 -14.58
C LEU A 253 -8.92 -12.89 -13.84
N SER A 254 -8.17 -13.83 -14.44
CA SER A 254 -8.08 -15.20 -13.94
C SER A 254 -7.59 -15.25 -12.49
N SER A 255 -8.34 -15.96 -11.65
CA SER A 255 -8.05 -16.15 -10.22
C SER A 255 -7.91 -14.85 -9.41
N MET A 256 -8.46 -13.73 -9.88
CA MET A 256 -8.32 -12.42 -9.23
C MET A 256 -8.68 -12.45 -7.73
N PHE A 257 -9.73 -13.20 -7.37
CA PHE A 257 -10.25 -13.34 -6.00
C PHE A 257 -10.27 -14.79 -5.48
N ALA A 258 -9.48 -15.69 -6.06
CA ALA A 258 -9.45 -17.06 -5.58
C ALA A 258 -8.96 -17.10 -4.12
N TYR A 259 -9.68 -17.82 -3.27
CA TYR A 259 -9.41 -17.96 -1.83
C TYR A 259 -9.56 -16.66 -1.00
N CYS A 260 -10.38 -15.71 -1.47
CA CYS A 260 -10.74 -14.50 -0.73
C CYS A 260 -11.98 -14.71 0.16
N TYR A 261 -11.87 -15.58 1.17
CA TYR A 261 -13.02 -16.09 1.94
C TYR A 261 -13.84 -15.04 2.72
N LYS A 262 -13.28 -13.86 2.98
CA LYS A 262 -13.96 -12.77 3.69
C LYS A 262 -14.46 -11.66 2.77
N LEU A 263 -14.24 -11.77 1.45
CA LEU A 263 -14.56 -10.70 0.52
C LEU A 263 -16.06 -10.52 0.50
N ARG A 264 -16.53 -9.39 1.02
CA ARG A 264 -17.95 -9.04 1.08
C ARG A 264 -18.32 -7.95 0.10
N ARG A 265 -17.35 -7.14 -0.35
CA ARG A 265 -17.59 -6.05 -1.30
C ARG A 265 -16.47 -5.93 -2.34
N ALA A 266 -16.83 -5.89 -3.62
CA ALA A 266 -15.90 -5.65 -4.72
C ALA A 266 -16.46 -4.57 -5.65
N ASN A 267 -16.03 -3.32 -5.47
CA ASN A 267 -16.36 -2.22 -6.36
C ASN A 267 -15.36 -2.21 -7.55
N ILE A 268 -15.68 -3.06 -8.52
CA ILE A 268 -14.98 -3.19 -9.79
C ILE A 268 -15.96 -2.88 -10.91
N THR A 269 -15.56 -2.03 -11.85
CA THR A 269 -16.39 -1.59 -12.97
C THR A 269 -15.82 -2.08 -14.31
N GLY A 270 -16.61 -2.00 -15.38
CA GLY A 270 -16.15 -2.35 -16.72
C GLY A 270 -16.00 -3.85 -16.96
N ILE A 271 -16.59 -4.71 -16.13
CA ILE A 271 -16.40 -6.16 -16.21
C ILE A 271 -16.97 -6.69 -17.53
N ALA A 272 -16.11 -7.19 -18.42
CA ALA A 272 -16.45 -7.79 -19.72
C ALA A 272 -15.76 -9.16 -19.95
N LEU A 273 -15.09 -9.70 -18.94
CA LEU A 273 -14.36 -10.97 -18.97
C LEU A 273 -14.91 -11.92 -17.91
N ASN A 274 -14.67 -13.23 -18.09
CA ASN A 274 -14.99 -14.22 -17.06
C ASN A 274 -14.40 -13.80 -15.71
N ILE A 275 -15.22 -13.81 -14.67
CA ILE A 275 -14.85 -13.42 -13.32
C ILE A 275 -15.46 -14.39 -12.32
N SER A 276 -14.70 -14.69 -11.26
CA SER A 276 -15.16 -15.57 -10.19
C SER A 276 -15.06 -14.85 -8.86
N PHE A 277 -16.17 -14.88 -8.14
CA PHE A 277 -16.31 -14.56 -6.72
C PHE A 277 -16.66 -15.82 -5.92
N ALA A 278 -16.30 -17.01 -6.41
CA ALA A 278 -16.57 -18.26 -5.69
C ALA A 278 -15.95 -18.25 -4.28
N ASP A 279 -16.64 -18.87 -3.34
CA ASP A 279 -16.16 -19.06 -1.96
C ASP A 279 -15.80 -17.74 -1.25
N CYS A 280 -16.55 -16.67 -1.53
CA CYS A 280 -16.44 -15.37 -0.87
C CYS A 280 -17.57 -15.19 0.17
N LEU A 281 -17.65 -14.01 0.79
CA LEU A 281 -18.67 -13.64 1.78
C LEU A 281 -19.62 -12.57 1.22
N ILE A 282 -19.97 -12.64 -0.05
CA ILE A 282 -20.78 -11.60 -0.71
C ILE A 282 -22.26 -11.83 -0.42
N HIS A 283 -22.91 -10.81 0.13
CA HIS A 283 -24.35 -10.82 0.42
C HIS A 283 -25.15 -10.31 -0.80
N ARG A 284 -26.47 -10.39 -0.70
CA ARG A 284 -27.39 -10.16 -1.83
C ARG A 284 -27.21 -8.79 -2.47
N ASP A 285 -27.16 -7.74 -1.66
CA ASP A 285 -27.09 -6.36 -2.13
C ASP A 285 -25.76 -6.10 -2.87
N GLU A 286 -24.66 -6.65 -2.37
CA GLU A 286 -23.34 -6.54 -3.01
C GLU A 286 -23.24 -7.37 -4.30
N LEU A 287 -23.92 -8.51 -4.40
CA LEU A 287 -24.04 -9.23 -5.69
C LEU A 287 -24.80 -8.40 -6.72
N VAL A 288 -25.85 -7.69 -6.31
CA VAL A 288 -26.59 -6.77 -7.19
C VAL A 288 -25.72 -5.57 -7.59
N GLU A 289 -24.90 -5.02 -6.68
CA GLU A 289 -23.89 -3.99 -7.02
C GLU A 289 -22.94 -4.51 -8.12
N ILE A 290 -22.44 -5.74 -7.98
CA ILE A 290 -21.57 -6.38 -8.99
C ILE A 290 -22.29 -6.54 -10.33
N PHE A 291 -23.54 -7.02 -10.35
CA PHE A 291 -24.31 -7.17 -11.60
C PHE A 291 -24.53 -5.84 -12.34
N ASN A 292 -24.76 -4.75 -11.59
CA ASN A 292 -24.89 -3.42 -12.17
C ASN A 292 -23.60 -2.96 -12.87
N ASN A 293 -22.43 -3.38 -12.36
CA ASN A 293 -21.12 -3.05 -12.90
C ASN A 293 -20.67 -3.91 -14.10
N LEU A 294 -21.43 -4.95 -14.45
CA LEU A 294 -21.18 -5.77 -15.63
C LEU A 294 -21.47 -4.99 -16.93
N LYS A 295 -20.66 -5.21 -17.97
CA LYS A 295 -20.90 -4.77 -19.34
C LYS A 295 -21.79 -5.79 -20.07
N THR A 296 -22.32 -5.40 -21.23
CA THR A 296 -22.97 -6.35 -22.15
C THR A 296 -21.92 -7.23 -22.82
N VAL A 297 -22.14 -8.54 -22.85
CA VAL A 297 -21.20 -9.56 -23.31
C VAL A 297 -21.92 -10.64 -24.14
N SER A 298 -21.18 -11.62 -24.66
CA SER A 298 -21.73 -12.72 -25.47
C SER A 298 -21.26 -14.07 -24.92
N GLY A 299 -21.81 -14.46 -23.77
CA GLY A 299 -21.58 -15.79 -23.17
C GLY A 299 -20.45 -15.88 -22.15
N GLN A 300 -19.96 -14.75 -21.62
CA GLN A 300 -19.04 -14.76 -20.48
C GLN A 300 -19.74 -15.23 -19.20
N THR A 301 -18.96 -15.80 -18.28
CA THR A 301 -19.46 -16.38 -17.02
C THR A 301 -19.06 -15.53 -15.83
N ILE A 302 -20.03 -15.26 -14.96
CA ILE A 302 -19.79 -14.79 -13.60
C ILE A 302 -20.08 -15.94 -12.63
N THR A 303 -19.08 -16.31 -11.83
CA THR A 303 -19.22 -17.37 -10.82
C THR A 303 -19.45 -16.75 -9.44
N ILE A 304 -20.55 -17.13 -8.79
CA ILE A 304 -20.97 -16.66 -7.46
C ILE A 304 -21.20 -17.82 -6.47
N THR A 305 -20.78 -19.03 -6.83
CA THR A 305 -20.92 -20.25 -6.01
C THR A 305 -20.44 -20.05 -4.58
N ASN A 306 -21.16 -20.66 -3.62
CA ASN A 306 -20.82 -20.63 -2.18
C ASN A 306 -20.77 -19.23 -1.55
N ASN A 307 -21.51 -18.26 -2.09
CA ASN A 307 -21.75 -16.97 -1.42
C ASN A 307 -23.09 -16.96 -0.67
N PRO A 308 -23.17 -16.35 0.53
CA PRO A 308 -24.41 -16.28 1.30
C PRO A 308 -25.54 -15.55 0.57
N GLY A 309 -25.22 -14.57 -0.28
CA GLY A 309 -26.22 -13.84 -1.06
C GLY A 309 -26.82 -14.62 -2.22
N ALA A 310 -26.11 -15.61 -2.78
CA ALA A 310 -26.45 -16.21 -4.07
C ALA A 310 -27.83 -16.89 -4.09
N ALA A 311 -28.14 -17.68 -3.05
CA ALA A 311 -29.42 -18.40 -2.95
C ALA A 311 -30.62 -17.45 -2.76
N SER A 312 -30.39 -16.21 -2.30
CA SER A 312 -31.44 -15.24 -2.01
C SER A 312 -31.76 -14.28 -3.17
N LEU A 313 -31.03 -14.38 -4.29
CA LEU A 313 -31.26 -13.56 -5.48
C LEU A 313 -32.60 -13.92 -6.15
N THR A 314 -33.41 -12.90 -6.40
CA THR A 314 -34.65 -13.00 -7.18
C THR A 314 -34.37 -13.17 -8.68
N ALA A 315 -35.39 -13.57 -9.43
CA ALA A 315 -35.30 -13.67 -10.88
C ALA A 315 -34.97 -12.31 -11.53
N ALA A 316 -35.56 -11.21 -11.02
CA ALA A 316 -35.30 -9.87 -11.54
C ALA A 316 -33.86 -9.40 -11.28
N GLU A 317 -33.28 -9.76 -10.13
CA GLU A 317 -31.88 -9.42 -9.83
C GLU A 317 -30.90 -10.23 -10.69
N ARG A 318 -31.19 -11.51 -10.95
CA ARG A 318 -30.40 -12.32 -11.89
C ARG A 318 -30.52 -11.78 -13.32
N ALA A 319 -31.68 -11.24 -13.70
CA ALA A 319 -31.91 -10.63 -15.01
C ALA A 319 -30.95 -9.46 -15.29
N ILE A 320 -30.51 -8.72 -14.26
CA ILE A 320 -29.52 -7.63 -14.39
C ILE A 320 -28.24 -8.12 -15.11
N ALA A 321 -27.81 -9.36 -14.85
CA ALA A 321 -26.65 -9.96 -15.51
C ALA A 321 -27.03 -10.72 -16.80
N THR A 322 -28.10 -11.52 -16.78
CA THR A 322 -28.44 -12.36 -17.95
C THR A 322 -28.92 -11.54 -19.14
N ASP A 323 -29.61 -10.42 -18.93
CA ASP A 323 -30.03 -9.50 -20.01
C ASP A 323 -28.82 -8.80 -20.65
N LYS A 324 -27.70 -8.75 -19.92
CA LYS A 324 -26.39 -8.32 -20.44
C LYS A 324 -25.62 -9.45 -21.11
N GLY A 325 -26.20 -10.64 -21.29
CA GLY A 325 -25.58 -11.78 -21.98
C GLY A 325 -24.65 -12.64 -21.13
N TRP A 326 -24.72 -12.51 -19.80
CA TRP A 326 -23.93 -13.31 -18.87
C TRP A 326 -24.57 -14.65 -18.52
N THR A 327 -23.73 -15.67 -18.38
CA THR A 327 -24.06 -16.90 -17.67
C THR A 327 -23.71 -16.74 -16.20
N ILE A 328 -24.68 -16.94 -15.31
CA ILE A 328 -24.44 -16.97 -13.86
C ILE A 328 -24.22 -18.42 -13.42
N THR A 329 -23.09 -18.69 -12.78
CA THR A 329 -22.81 -19.99 -12.14
C THR A 329 -22.83 -19.82 -10.62
N GLY A 330 -23.80 -20.45 -9.94
CA GLY A 330 -23.87 -20.46 -8.47
C GLY A 330 -25.27 -20.55 -7.90
#